data_AF-A0A7S2DNY8-F1
#
_entry.id   AF-A0A7S2DNY8-F1
#
_cell.length_a   1.000
_cell.length_b   1.000
_cell.length_c   1.000
_cell.angle_alpha   90.00
_cell.angle_beta   90.00
_cell.angle_gamma   90.00
#
_symmetry.space_group_name_H-M   'P 1'
#
loop_
_entity.id
_entity.type
_entity.pdbx_description
1 polymer ?
#
loop_
_entity_poly.entity_id
_entity_poly.type
_entity_poly.pdbx_seq_one_letter_code
_entity_poly.pdbx_strand_id
1 'polypeptide(L)'
;RAAVHEAMEQQTVSVAKAGLVTRLRSQCSVVAAQNCRKGPGMRSGRGAGYNRECSLAVNSGLPPPLLSRFDLVVVFSDDRQESAARPDATCLADFILGSFKPKPVAVATDASQEKNAGHAMVRNYVAWAKENPLPDSPDPRAMSVIAAYFRKVRANASASAGTFTVRFMESLLRL
;
A
#
# COMPACT_ATOMS: atom_id res chain seq x y z
N ARG A 1 -4.88 17.50 8.02
CA ARG A 1 -5.51 16.17 8.29
C ARG A 1 -6.93 16.11 7.72
N ALA A 2 -7.82 17.07 8.03
CA ALA A 2 -9.21 17.09 7.53
C ALA A 2 -9.35 17.01 5.99
N ALA A 3 -8.56 17.79 5.24
CA ALA A 3 -8.60 17.77 3.77
C ALA A 3 -8.27 16.39 3.15
N VAL A 4 -7.41 15.59 3.79
CA VAL A 4 -7.08 14.23 3.30
C VAL A 4 -8.25 13.28 3.55
N HIS A 5 -8.96 13.43 4.66
CA HIS A 5 -10.17 12.64 4.92
C HIS A 5 -11.27 12.93 3.89
N GLU A 6 -11.44 14.19 3.51
CA GLU A 6 -12.38 14.60 2.47
C GLU A 6 -11.99 14.02 1.11
N ALA A 7 -10.72 14.20 0.72
CA ALA A 7 -10.20 13.69 -0.56
C ALA A 7 -10.33 12.16 -0.67
N MET A 8 -10.07 11.41 0.41
CA MET A 8 -10.14 9.95 0.40
C MET A 8 -11.57 9.39 0.48
N GLU A 9 -12.54 10.15 1.02
CA GLU A 9 -13.95 9.73 1.07
C GLU A 9 -14.72 10.16 -0.17
N GLN A 10 -14.71 11.46 -0.43
CA GLN A 10 -15.59 12.10 -1.38
C GLN A 10 -14.91 12.34 -2.72
N GLN A 11 -13.63 11.94 -2.87
CA GLN A 11 -12.80 12.18 -4.06
C GLN A 11 -12.86 13.63 -4.55
N THR A 12 -13.02 14.55 -3.59
CA THR A 12 -13.11 15.98 -3.82
C THR A 12 -12.46 16.75 -2.67
N VAL A 13 -12.03 17.97 -2.96
CA VAL A 13 -11.50 18.92 -1.98
C VAL A 13 -12.29 20.21 -2.09
N SER A 14 -12.92 20.63 -0.99
CA SER A 14 -13.60 21.90 -0.89
C SER A 14 -12.65 23.00 -0.42
N VAL A 15 -12.67 24.13 -1.13
CA VAL A 15 -11.83 25.29 -0.82
C VAL A 15 -12.75 26.50 -0.65
N ALA A 16 -12.73 27.07 0.55
CA ALA A 16 -13.43 28.30 0.89
C ALA A 16 -12.41 29.30 1.46
N LYS A 17 -11.79 30.11 0.60
CA LYS A 17 -10.76 31.08 1.01
C LYS A 17 -10.72 32.26 0.05
N ALA A 18 -10.47 33.47 0.57
CA ALA A 18 -10.36 34.71 -0.21
C ALA A 18 -11.58 34.99 -1.12
N GLY A 19 -12.79 34.73 -0.62
CA GLY A 19 -14.03 34.89 -1.39
C GLY A 19 -14.27 33.82 -2.47
N LEU A 20 -13.33 32.90 -2.67
CA LEU A 20 -13.49 31.76 -3.57
C LEU A 20 -14.07 30.58 -2.79
N VAL A 21 -15.27 30.13 -3.18
CA VAL A 21 -15.91 28.91 -2.68
C VAL A 21 -16.06 27.96 -3.85
N THR A 22 -15.19 26.94 -3.92
CA THR A 22 -15.16 25.98 -5.03
C THR A 22 -14.91 24.56 -4.54
N ARG A 23 -15.31 23.57 -5.34
CA ARG A 23 -15.07 22.15 -5.09
C ARG A 23 -14.27 21.57 -6.25
N LEU A 24 -13.12 20.99 -5.95
CA LEU A 24 -12.21 20.42 -6.93
C LEU A 24 -12.27 18.89 -6.87
N ARG A 25 -12.15 18.21 -8.02
CA ARG A 25 -12.06 16.74 -8.07
C ARG A 25 -10.65 16.30 -7.68
N SER A 26 -10.54 15.31 -6.81
CA SER A 26 -9.28 14.71 -6.35
C SER A 26 -9.27 13.20 -6.64
N GLN A 27 -9.58 12.83 -7.87
CA GLN A 27 -9.55 11.44 -8.33
C GLN A 27 -8.10 11.02 -8.57
N CYS A 28 -7.44 10.58 -7.50
CA CYS A 28 -6.08 10.07 -7.54
C CYS A 28 -5.93 8.87 -6.60
N SER A 29 -4.93 8.04 -6.89
CA SER A 29 -4.51 6.96 -6.00
C SER A 29 -3.61 7.54 -4.90
N VAL A 30 -3.86 7.14 -3.65
CA VAL A 30 -3.06 7.59 -2.49
C VAL A 30 -2.07 6.51 -2.11
N VAL A 31 -0.79 6.85 -2.12
CA VAL A 31 0.29 5.99 -1.59
C VAL A 31 0.84 6.66 -0.34
N ALA A 32 0.88 5.93 0.76
CA ALA A 32 1.42 6.40 2.03
C ALA A 32 2.46 5.41 2.55
N ALA A 33 3.65 5.92 2.83
CA ALA A 33 4.70 5.19 3.54
C ALA A 33 4.95 5.87 4.88
N GLN A 34 4.94 5.09 5.95
CA GLN A 34 5.20 5.58 7.30
C GLN A 34 5.99 4.55 8.10
N ASN A 35 6.86 5.03 8.98
CA ASN A 35 7.51 4.18 9.95
C ASN A 35 6.56 3.88 11.11
N CYS A 36 6.76 2.74 11.77
CA CYS A 36 6.01 2.41 12.98
C CYS A 36 6.32 3.42 14.09
N ARG A 37 5.33 3.72 14.93
CA ARG A 37 5.50 4.55 16.11
C ARG A 37 6.24 3.76 17.18
N LYS A 38 7.08 4.44 17.98
CA LYS A 38 7.65 3.85 19.20
C LYS A 38 6.49 3.43 20.12
N GLY A 39 6.35 2.13 20.36
CA GLY A 39 5.40 1.59 21.34
C GLY A 39 5.80 1.96 22.77
N PRO A 40 4.83 1.99 23.72
CA PRO A 40 5.15 2.14 25.13
C PRO A 40 6.04 0.97 25.59
N GLY A 41 7.19 1.28 26.20
CA GLY A 41 8.19 0.28 26.64
C GLY A 41 9.43 0.13 25.74
N MET A 42 9.46 0.78 24.57
CA MET A 42 10.64 0.76 23.69
C MET A 42 11.71 1.75 24.21
N ARG A 43 12.81 1.23 24.78
CA ARG A 43 13.96 2.04 25.24
C ARG A 43 14.45 2.99 24.14
N SER A 44 14.74 4.24 24.52
CA SER A 44 15.07 5.41 23.68
C SER A 44 15.98 5.17 22.45
N GLY A 45 16.83 4.15 22.45
CA GLY A 45 17.80 3.86 21.38
C GLY A 45 17.53 2.65 20.46
N ARG A 46 16.49 1.83 20.66
CA ARG A 46 16.14 0.76 19.68
C ARG A 46 15.08 1.29 18.70
N GLY A 47 15.38 1.22 17.40
CA GLY A 47 14.52 1.71 16.32
C GLY A 47 13.09 1.18 16.45
N ALA A 48 12.09 1.98 16.07
CA ALA A 48 10.68 1.66 16.21
C ALA A 48 10.28 0.49 15.30
N GLY A 49 10.49 -0.74 15.78
CA GLY A 49 10.02 -1.96 15.14
C GLY A 49 8.52 -2.13 15.28
N TYR A 50 7.92 -2.88 14.36
CA TYR A 50 6.50 -3.24 14.41
C TYR A 50 6.24 -4.21 15.57
N ASN A 51 5.35 -3.85 16.50
CA ASN A 51 4.93 -4.76 17.56
C ASN A 51 3.71 -5.59 17.13
N ARG A 52 3.89 -6.90 16.95
CA ARG A 52 2.82 -7.83 16.54
C ARG A 52 1.67 -7.95 17.56
N GLU A 53 1.94 -7.65 18.83
CA GLU A 53 0.95 -7.71 19.90
C GLU A 53 0.04 -6.47 19.93
N CYS A 54 0.49 -5.37 19.31
CA CYS A 54 -0.27 -4.13 19.23
C CYS A 54 -1.11 -4.06 17.95
N SER A 55 -2.24 -3.36 18.01
CA SER A 55 -3.06 -3.13 16.82
C SER A 55 -2.35 -2.21 15.82
N LEU A 56 -2.73 -2.33 14.55
CA LEU A 56 -2.20 -1.50 13.46
C LEU A 56 -2.41 0.00 13.71
N ALA A 57 -3.51 0.40 14.36
CA ALA A 57 -3.77 1.80 14.73
C ALA A 57 -2.74 2.32 15.75
N VAL A 58 -2.37 1.49 16.73
CA VAL A 58 -1.34 1.84 17.72
C VAL A 58 0.04 1.88 17.07
N ASN A 59 0.37 0.89 16.24
CA ASN A 59 1.66 0.80 15.55
C ASN A 59 1.86 1.92 14.53
N SER A 60 0.82 2.38 13.83
CA SER A 60 0.92 3.48 12.86
C SER A 60 0.71 4.87 13.47
N GLY A 61 0.02 4.98 14.61
CA GLY A 61 -0.44 6.26 15.13
C GLY A 61 -1.53 6.94 14.27
N LEU A 62 -2.10 6.23 13.30
CA LEU A 62 -3.22 6.70 12.50
C LEU A 62 -4.55 6.34 13.18
N PRO A 63 -5.53 7.26 13.19
CA PRO A 63 -6.83 6.99 13.77
C PRO A 63 -7.56 5.93 12.92
N PRO A 64 -8.34 5.03 13.54
CA PRO A 64 -9.05 3.95 12.81
C PRO A 64 -9.87 4.43 11.59
N PRO A 65 -10.57 5.58 11.62
CA PRO A 65 -11.30 6.09 10.46
C PRO A 65 -10.42 6.48 9.26
N LEU A 66 -9.12 6.71 9.44
CA LEU A 66 -8.19 6.93 8.32
C LEU A 66 -7.65 5.60 7.81
N LEU A 67 -7.35 4.66 8.70
CA LEU A 67 -6.83 3.34 8.34
C LEU A 67 -7.82 2.51 7.54
N SER A 68 -9.10 2.53 7.91
CA SER A 68 -10.15 1.84 7.17
C SER A 68 -10.35 2.35 5.74
N ARG A 69 -9.73 3.49 5.38
CA ARG A 69 -9.82 4.10 4.04
C ARG A 69 -8.76 3.61 3.07
N PHE A 70 -7.73 2.95 3.58
CA PHE A 70 -6.74 2.29 2.74
C PHE A 70 -7.26 0.92 2.32
N ASP A 71 -7.30 0.70 1.01
CA ASP A 71 -7.72 -0.57 0.43
C ASP A 71 -6.69 -1.68 0.73
N LEU A 72 -5.41 -1.31 0.78
CA LEU A 72 -4.30 -2.20 1.11
C LEU A 72 -3.40 -1.57 2.17
N VAL A 73 -3.04 -2.37 3.19
CA VAL A 73 -2.01 -2.02 4.16
C VAL A 73 -0.98 -3.13 4.21
N VAL A 74 0.26 -2.80 3.85
CA VAL A 74 1.39 -3.73 3.85
C VAL A 74 2.34 -3.34 4.96
N VAL A 75 2.63 -4.30 5.86
CA VAL A 75 3.58 -4.11 6.95
C VAL A 75 4.88 -4.83 6.57
N PHE A 76 5.96 -4.06 6.48
CA PHE A 76 7.31 -4.60 6.32
C PHE A 76 7.93 -4.81 7.70
N SER A 77 8.19 -6.06 8.07
CA SER A 77 8.90 -6.44 9.31
C SER A 77 10.21 -7.11 8.94
N ASP A 78 11.30 -6.67 9.56
CA ASP A 78 12.63 -7.27 9.43
C ASP A 78 12.88 -8.18 10.64
N ASP A 79 12.57 -9.47 10.50
CA ASP A 79 12.75 -10.46 11.55
C ASP A 79 14.19 -10.99 11.54
N ARG A 80 15.00 -10.48 12.47
CA ARG A 80 16.43 -10.85 12.60
C ARG A 80 16.68 -12.32 12.94
N GLN A 81 15.71 -13.03 13.52
CA GLN A 81 15.92 -14.43 13.92
C GLN A 81 15.87 -15.40 12.72
N GLU A 82 15.22 -15.02 11.63
CA GLU A 82 15.04 -15.91 10.47
C GLU A 82 15.94 -15.52 9.27
N SER A 83 16.57 -14.34 9.33
CA SER A 83 17.40 -13.83 8.23
C SER A 83 18.78 -14.48 8.12
N ALA A 84 19.36 -14.99 9.22
CA ALA A 84 20.68 -15.63 9.17
C ALA A 84 20.67 -17.04 8.53
N ALA A 85 19.52 -17.70 8.50
CA ALA A 85 19.36 -19.07 7.96
C ALA A 85 18.68 -19.11 6.59
N ARG A 86 18.25 -17.97 6.05
CA ARG A 86 17.60 -17.89 4.73
C ARG A 86 18.63 -17.74 3.60
N PRO A 87 18.50 -18.51 2.50
CA PRO A 87 19.30 -18.31 1.28
C PRO A 87 19.06 -16.93 0.65
N ASP A 88 18.00 -16.22 1.03
CA ASP A 88 17.66 -14.88 0.55
C ASP A 88 18.64 -13.80 1.06
N ALA A 89 19.29 -14.01 2.21
CA ALA A 89 20.16 -13.01 2.82
C ALA A 89 21.46 -12.79 2.03
N THR A 90 22.03 -13.85 1.44
CA THR A 90 23.17 -13.74 0.52
C THR A 90 22.76 -13.08 -0.78
N CYS A 91 21.59 -13.44 -1.34
CA CYS A 91 21.04 -12.79 -2.54
C CYS A 91 20.80 -11.28 -2.33
N LEU A 92 20.26 -10.89 -1.17
CA LEU A 92 20.06 -9.48 -0.83
C LEU A 92 21.40 -8.73 -0.68
N ALA A 93 22.36 -9.33 0.01
CA ALA A 93 23.69 -8.75 0.16
C ALA A 93 24.37 -8.57 -1.20
N ASP A 94 24.32 -9.58 -2.08
CA ASP A 94 24.87 -9.53 -3.42
C ASP A 94 24.18 -8.48 -4.29
N PHE A 95 22.86 -8.34 -4.17
CA PHE A 95 22.10 -7.30 -4.88
C PHE A 95 22.49 -5.88 -4.42
N ILE A 96 22.61 -5.67 -3.10
CA ILE A 96 23.02 -4.39 -2.51
C ILE A 96 24.45 -4.05 -2.96
N LEU A 97 25.39 -4.99 -2.80
CA LEU A 97 26.79 -4.83 -3.19
C LEU A 97 26.93 -4.64 -4.70
N GLY A 98 26.14 -5.33 -5.50
CA GLY A 98 26.05 -5.15 -6.95
C GLY A 98 25.56 -3.76 -7.35
N SER A 99 24.72 -3.13 -6.54
CA SER A 99 24.22 -1.76 -6.77
C SER A 99 25.27 -0.68 -6.49
N PHE A 100 26.24 -0.96 -5.62
CA PHE A 100 27.35 -0.04 -5.30
C PHE A 100 28.55 -0.18 -6.23
N LYS A 101 28.62 -1.22 -7.06
CA LYS A 101 29.64 -1.31 -8.11
C LYS A 101 29.45 -0.09 -9.02
N PRO A 102 30.49 0.76 -9.20
CA PRO A 102 30.37 1.93 -10.05
C PRO A 102 29.93 1.44 -11.42
N LYS A 103 28.74 1.85 -11.86
CA LYS A 103 28.37 1.67 -13.26
C LYS A 103 29.50 2.31 -14.05
N PRO A 104 30.25 1.56 -14.88
CA PRO A 104 31.23 2.19 -15.74
C PRO A 104 30.48 3.30 -16.48
N VAL A 105 31.13 4.46 -16.61
CA VAL A 105 30.64 5.55 -17.45
C VAL A 105 30.64 5.01 -18.88
N ALA A 106 29.58 4.30 -19.22
CA ALA A 106 29.47 3.52 -20.43
C ALA A 106 28.50 4.25 -21.33
N VAL A 107 29.06 4.76 -22.43
CA VAL A 107 28.52 4.56 -23.79
C VAL A 107 27.40 3.51 -23.76
N ALA A 108 26.20 3.89 -24.18
CA ALA A 108 24.98 3.08 -24.11
C ALA A 108 25.22 1.61 -24.51
N THR A 109 25.38 0.73 -23.52
CA THR A 109 25.45 -0.72 -23.74
C THR A 109 24.05 -1.33 -23.77
N ASP A 110 23.87 -2.34 -24.61
CA ASP A 110 22.60 -3.04 -24.89
C ASP A 110 21.81 -3.45 -23.63
N ALA A 111 22.48 -3.87 -22.55
CA ALA A 111 21.83 -4.26 -21.28
C ALA A 111 21.06 -3.11 -20.58
N SER A 112 21.45 -1.86 -20.81
CA SER A 112 20.71 -0.68 -20.31
C SER A 112 19.47 -0.41 -21.16
N GLN A 113 19.57 -0.68 -22.46
CA GLN A 113 18.45 -0.58 -23.39
C GLN A 113 17.41 -1.67 -23.15
N GLU A 114 17.82 -2.91 -22.85
CA GLU A 114 16.89 -4.01 -22.50
C GLU A 114 16.08 -3.73 -21.23
N LYS A 115 16.71 -3.22 -20.16
CA LYS A 115 16.00 -2.83 -18.94
C LYS A 115 15.02 -1.68 -19.20
N ASN A 116 15.42 -0.71 -20.00
CA ASN A 116 14.55 0.40 -20.40
C ASN A 116 13.41 -0.07 -21.31
N ALA A 117 13.66 -1.04 -22.19
CA ALA A 117 12.65 -1.66 -23.06
C ALA A 117 11.63 -2.45 -22.24
N GLY A 118 12.07 -3.20 -21.22
CA GLY A 118 11.18 -3.87 -20.27
C GLY A 118 10.29 -2.89 -19.52
N HIS A 119 10.85 -1.78 -19.02
CA HIS A 119 10.07 -0.73 -18.38
C HIS A 119 9.09 -0.04 -19.34
N ALA A 120 9.49 0.17 -20.60
CA ALA A 120 8.63 0.75 -21.63
C ALA A 120 7.47 -0.19 -21.99
N MET A 121 7.72 -1.50 -22.09
CA MET A 121 6.69 -2.50 -22.32
C MET A 121 5.65 -2.50 -21.21
N VAL A 122 6.07 -2.52 -19.93
CA VAL A 122 5.15 -2.47 -18.79
C VAL A 122 4.36 -1.17 -18.77
N ARG A 123 5.00 -0.03 -19.06
CA ARG A 123 4.31 1.27 -19.14
C ARG A 123 3.24 1.26 -20.22
N ASN A 124 3.55 0.76 -21.40
CA ASN A 124 2.62 0.68 -22.53
C ASN A 124 1.48 -0.29 -22.22
N TYR A 125 1.77 -1.43 -21.59
CA TYR A 125 0.75 -2.38 -21.15
C TYR A 125 -0.22 -1.76 -20.14
N VAL A 126 0.30 -1.03 -19.14
CA VAL A 126 -0.55 -0.33 -18.15
C VAL A 126 -1.41 0.76 -18.81
N ALA A 127 -0.87 1.48 -19.81
CA ALA A 127 -1.66 2.44 -20.58
C ALA A 127 -2.80 1.75 -21.34
N TRP A 128 -2.48 0.66 -22.05
CA TRP A 128 -3.47 -0.14 -22.79
C TRP A 128 -4.56 -0.70 -21.86
N ALA A 129 -4.18 -1.21 -20.68
CA ALA A 129 -5.12 -1.74 -19.69
C ALA A 129 -6.05 -0.66 -19.10
N LYS A 130 -5.58 0.60 -19.01
CA LYS A 130 -6.43 1.73 -18.59
C LYS A 130 -7.43 2.16 -19.65
N GLU A 131 -7.08 2.00 -20.93
CA GLU A 131 -7.97 2.31 -22.06
C GLU A 131 -9.01 1.21 -22.31
N ASN A 132 -8.72 -0.03 -21.89
CA ASN A 132 -9.60 -1.19 -22.03
C ASN A 132 -10.01 -1.70 -20.64
N PRO A 133 -10.94 -1.01 -19.95
CA PRO A 133 -11.37 -1.43 -18.63
C PRO A 133 -12.08 -2.79 -18.67
N LEU A 134 -11.95 -3.53 -17.58
CA LEU A 134 -12.72 -4.75 -17.34
C LEU A 134 -14.23 -4.42 -17.28
N PRO A 135 -15.10 -5.39 -17.59
CA PRO A 135 -16.55 -5.20 -17.46
C PRO A 135 -16.93 -4.84 -16.02
N ASP A 136 -17.86 -3.90 -15.86
CA ASP A 136 -18.29 -3.35 -14.57
C ASP A 136 -18.94 -4.40 -13.65
N SER A 137 -19.48 -5.48 -14.22
CA SER A 137 -20.09 -6.57 -13.46
C SER A 137 -19.10 -7.73 -13.28
N PRO A 138 -18.69 -8.05 -12.04
CA PRO A 138 -17.91 -9.25 -11.78
C PRO A 138 -18.74 -10.51 -12.05
N ASP A 139 -18.04 -11.61 -12.34
CA ASP A 139 -18.67 -12.94 -12.48
C ASP A 139 -19.52 -13.25 -11.23
N PRO A 140 -20.79 -13.68 -11.40
CA PRO A 140 -21.63 -14.16 -10.29
C PRO A 140 -20.93 -15.16 -9.35
N ARG A 141 -20.05 -16.02 -9.89
CA ARG A 141 -19.25 -16.94 -9.09
C ARG A 141 -18.27 -16.20 -8.17
N ALA A 142 -17.56 -15.20 -8.70
CA ALA A 142 -16.65 -14.36 -7.92
C ALA A 142 -17.41 -13.59 -6.82
N MET A 143 -18.60 -13.06 -7.12
CA MET A 143 -19.44 -12.38 -6.12
C MET A 143 -19.79 -13.29 -4.94
N SER A 144 -20.12 -14.57 -5.20
CA SER A 144 -20.42 -15.54 -4.14
C SER A 144 -19.21 -15.79 -3.22
N VAL A 145 -18.00 -15.85 -3.78
CA VAL A 145 -16.75 -16.08 -3.05
C VAL A 145 -16.40 -14.88 -2.19
N ILE A 146 -16.50 -13.66 -2.74
CA ILE A 146 -16.24 -12.42 -2.01
C ILE A 146 -17.21 -12.27 -0.83
N ALA A 147 -18.50 -12.56 -1.04
CA ALA A 147 -19.51 -12.50 0.02
C ALA A 147 -19.24 -13.54 1.13
N ALA A 148 -18.86 -14.77 0.77
CA ALA A 148 -18.49 -15.80 1.73
C ALA A 148 -17.23 -15.41 2.54
N TYR A 149 -16.23 -14.86 1.87
CA TYR A 149 -15.01 -14.38 2.51
C TYR A 149 -15.29 -13.25 3.50
N PHE A 150 -16.08 -12.25 3.09
CA PHE A 150 -16.46 -11.13 3.96
C PHE A 150 -17.19 -11.61 5.24
N ARG A 151 -18.12 -12.57 5.12
CA ARG A 151 -18.79 -13.18 6.29
C ARG A 151 -17.79 -13.87 7.22
N LYS A 152 -16.88 -14.68 6.67
CA LYS A 152 -15.85 -15.39 7.45
C LYS A 152 -14.93 -14.41 8.19
N VAL A 153 -14.50 -13.36 7.52
CA VAL A 153 -13.65 -12.32 8.11
C VAL A 153 -14.37 -11.61 9.26
N ARG A 154 -15.64 -11.23 9.09
CA ARG A 154 -16.42 -10.60 10.18
C ARG A 154 -16.66 -11.52 11.36
N ALA A 155 -16.84 -12.82 11.14
CA ALA A 155 -17.00 -13.80 12.23
C ALA A 155 -15.73 -13.92 13.08
N ASN A 156 -14.54 -13.85 12.45
CA ASN A 156 -13.25 -13.95 13.15
C ASN A 156 -12.76 -12.60 13.73
N ALA A 157 -13.32 -11.47 13.30
CA ALA A 157 -12.81 -10.13 13.58
C ALA A 157 -13.16 -9.56 14.97
N SER A 158 -13.54 -10.39 15.95
CA SER A 158 -13.86 -9.93 17.32
C SER A 158 -12.73 -9.09 17.97
N ALA A 159 -11.48 -9.23 17.50
CA ALA A 159 -10.32 -8.43 17.92
C ALA A 159 -9.93 -7.24 16.99
N SER A 160 -10.50 -7.12 15.79
CA SER A 160 -10.10 -6.11 14.77
C SER A 160 -11.31 -5.41 14.12
N ALA A 161 -12.40 -5.25 14.88
CA ALA A 161 -13.68 -4.72 14.44
C ALA A 161 -13.65 -3.36 13.69
N GLY A 162 -12.54 -2.61 13.77
CA GLY A 162 -12.38 -1.31 13.08
C GLY A 162 -11.89 -1.37 11.64
N THR A 163 -11.37 -2.51 11.14
CA THR A 163 -10.77 -2.59 9.80
C THR A 163 -11.70 -3.16 8.72
N PHE A 164 -12.70 -3.95 9.11
CA PHE A 164 -13.57 -4.68 8.16
C PHE A 164 -14.92 -4.00 7.98
N THR A 165 -14.92 -2.92 7.22
CA THR A 165 -16.10 -2.09 6.92
C THR A 165 -16.68 -2.40 5.54
N VAL A 166 -17.80 -1.78 5.16
CA VAL A 166 -18.34 -1.88 3.79
C VAL A 166 -17.30 -1.44 2.75
N ARG A 167 -16.47 -0.45 3.09
CA ARG A 167 -15.37 0.01 2.24
C ARG A 167 -14.39 -1.11 1.92
N PHE A 168 -14.09 -2.00 2.87
CA PHE A 168 -13.23 -3.16 2.60
C PHE A 168 -13.84 -4.08 1.52
N MET A 169 -15.16 -4.25 1.52
CA MET A 169 -15.84 -5.02 0.46
C MET A 169 -15.75 -4.32 -0.89
N GLU A 170 -15.92 -2.99 -0.94
CA GLU A 170 -15.67 -2.22 -2.18
C GLU A 170 -14.21 -2.34 -2.64
N SER A 171 -13.25 -2.32 -1.72
CA SER A 171 -11.83 -2.53 -2.02
C SER A 171 -11.59 -3.91 -2.66
N LEU A 172 -12.23 -4.96 -2.14
CA LEU A 172 -12.15 -6.31 -2.72
C LEU A 172 -12.76 -6.42 -4.11
N LEU A 173 -13.69 -5.54 -4.48
CA LEU A 173 -14.25 -5.46 -5.82
C LEU A 173 -13.38 -4.63 -6.78
N ARG A 174 -12.61 -3.66 -6.26
CA ARG A 174 -11.69 -2.83 -7.04
C ARG A 174 -10.37 -3.55 -7.36
N LEU A 175 -9.95 -4.46 -6.48
CA LEU A 175 -8.77 -5.33 -6.64
C LEU A 175 -9.09 -6.51 -7.55
#